data_AF-A0A2G6FZ27-F1
#
_entry.id   AF-A0A2G6FZ27-F1
#
_cell.length_a   1.000
_cell.length_b   1.000
_cell.length_c   1.000
_cell.angle_alpha   90.00
_cell.angle_beta   90.00
_cell.angle_gamma   90.00
#
_symmetry.space_group_name_H-M   'P 1'
#
loop_
_entity.id
_entity.type
_entity.pdbx_description
1 polymer ?
#
loop_
_entity_poly.entity_id
_entity_poly.type
_entity_poly.pdbx_seq_one_letter_code
_entity_poly.pdbx_strand_id
1 'polypeptide(L)'
;MFAVSSMRRWVFTLMLALLAVTFIGLAGCSKEEEVDPYAYDSLRRITRGDTLSVGFLFEIDAPELEYVQGDVAIVRDGNLLEFLVGPDLENSYAGMKDALLGVKKTFSPQPTHLVIQRIKRNGSVVQDSIPRPKGYVLPHLLRSGAIDQEMSGAPLPEIGWKTKDYKEAVSIYLPEKEDDPQKTIKSAFLNIVHRPRVGLPDSVAANPSEEDMAWYVIGDECSLEIVDLAPGADYMLDLLVEKDLPLIGAFTVVELEDQYKNRKIAHEGLGHVVGKVRLPWFQYANTYIQGYVEE
;
A
#
# COMPACT_ATOMS: atom_id res chain seq x y z
N MET A 1 45.76 6.93 -80.79
CA MET A 1 46.15 8.15 -80.05
C MET A 1 45.79 7.94 -78.58
N PHE A 2 46.76 7.68 -77.73
CA PHE A 2 46.54 7.54 -76.28
C PHE A 2 46.83 8.90 -75.63
N ALA A 3 45.81 9.51 -75.04
CA ALA A 3 45.94 10.77 -74.32
C ALA A 3 46.72 10.54 -73.02
N VAL A 4 47.93 11.10 -72.95
CA VAL A 4 48.74 11.10 -71.72
C VAL A 4 48.09 12.06 -70.74
N SER A 5 47.28 11.53 -69.80
CA SER A 5 46.77 12.31 -68.68
C SER A 5 47.93 12.66 -67.75
N SER A 6 48.17 13.96 -67.54
CA SER A 6 49.30 14.42 -66.73
C SER A 6 49.16 13.96 -65.27
N MET A 7 50.25 13.43 -64.72
CA MET A 7 50.37 12.90 -63.35
C MET A 7 49.90 13.90 -62.27
N ARG A 8 49.94 15.20 -62.58
CA ARG A 8 49.47 16.29 -61.71
C ARG A 8 47.96 16.25 -61.47
N ARG A 9 47.15 15.84 -62.45
CA ARG A 9 45.69 15.74 -62.28
C ARG A 9 45.30 14.62 -61.33
N TRP A 10 45.98 13.47 -61.40
CA TRP A 10 45.71 12.32 -60.53
C TRP A 10 45.98 12.60 -59.05
N VAL A 11 47.05 13.35 -58.74
CA VAL A 11 47.37 13.71 -57.34
C VAL A 11 46.30 14.62 -56.74
N PHE A 12 45.76 15.59 -57.52
CA PHE A 12 44.68 16.45 -57.05
C PHE A 12 43.38 15.69 -56.83
N THR A 13 43.00 14.77 -57.72
CA THR A 13 41.79 13.96 -57.55
C THR A 13 41.89 13.05 -56.33
N LEU A 14 43.08 12.48 -56.08
CA LEU A 14 43.32 11.57 -54.97
C LEU A 14 43.37 12.30 -53.62
N MET A 15 43.96 13.50 -53.58
CA MET A 15 43.90 14.39 -52.40
C MET A 15 42.46 14.85 -52.10
N LEU A 16 41.68 15.20 -53.12
CA LEU A 16 40.28 15.63 -52.94
C LEU A 16 39.41 14.48 -52.42
N ALA A 17 39.62 13.26 -52.93
CA ALA A 17 38.93 12.07 -52.46
C ALA A 17 39.31 11.72 -51.01
N LEU A 18 40.59 11.84 -50.64
CA LEU A 18 41.05 11.60 -49.27
C LEU A 18 40.49 12.64 -48.29
N LEU A 19 40.39 13.91 -48.72
CA LEU A 19 39.79 14.99 -47.93
C LEU A 19 38.28 14.75 -47.73
N ALA A 20 37.56 14.31 -48.77
CA ALA A 20 36.13 14.01 -48.67
C ALA A 20 35.85 12.85 -47.70
N VAL A 21 36.67 11.79 -47.73
CA VAL A 21 36.52 10.64 -46.82
C VAL A 21 36.85 11.00 -45.36
N THR A 22 37.81 11.89 -45.13
CA THR A 22 38.14 12.37 -43.77
C THR A 22 37.08 13.30 -43.19
N PHE A 23 36.43 14.13 -44.01
CA PHE A 23 35.31 14.96 -43.56
C PHE A 23 34.05 14.15 -43.24
N ILE A 24 33.78 13.06 -43.97
CA ILE A 24 32.66 12.16 -43.67
C ILE A 24 32.91 11.35 -42.38
N GLY A 25 34.16 10.96 -42.11
CA GLY A 25 34.53 10.25 -40.88
C GLY A 25 34.48 11.09 -39.60
N LEU A 26 34.59 12.43 -39.70
CA LEU A 26 34.53 13.34 -38.55
C LEU A 26 33.12 13.88 -38.26
N ALA A 27 32.18 13.74 -39.18
CA ALA A 27 30.78 14.17 -39.00
C ALA A 27 29.89 13.10 -38.33
N GLY A 28 30.44 11.91 -38.02
CA GLY A 28 29.68 10.74 -37.55
C GLY A 28 29.73 10.45 -36.06
N CYS A 29 30.17 11.39 -35.20
CA CYS A 29 30.00 11.29 -33.76
C CYS A 29 28.98 12.35 -33.30
N SER A 30 27.74 12.24 -33.78
CA SER A 30 26.63 12.85 -33.04
C SER A 30 26.63 12.18 -31.67
N LYS A 31 26.86 12.94 -30.61
CA LYS A 31 26.52 12.48 -29.26
C LYS A 31 25.06 12.01 -29.35
N GLU A 32 24.83 10.71 -29.22
CA GLU A 32 23.47 10.19 -29.10
C GLU A 32 22.80 11.02 -28.02
N GLU A 33 21.70 11.67 -28.40
CA GLU A 33 20.89 12.45 -27.48
C GLU A 33 20.54 11.51 -26.33
N GLU A 34 20.93 11.87 -25.11
CA GLU A 34 20.76 10.99 -23.95
C GLU A 34 19.26 10.77 -23.76
N VAL A 35 18.79 9.63 -24.25
CA VAL A 35 17.37 9.29 -24.25
C VAL A 35 16.94 9.11 -22.81
N ASP A 36 15.96 9.91 -22.37
CA ASP A 36 15.42 9.79 -21.03
C ASP A 36 14.89 8.36 -20.82
N PRO A 37 15.41 7.59 -19.84
CA PRO A 37 15.01 6.20 -19.67
C PRO A 37 13.58 6.03 -19.16
N TYR A 38 12.92 7.11 -18.72
CA TYR A 38 11.56 7.07 -18.20
C TYR A 38 10.53 7.19 -19.34
N ALA A 39 9.66 6.20 -19.45
CA ALA A 39 8.51 6.28 -20.37
C ALA A 39 7.35 7.01 -19.69
N TYR A 40 6.90 8.13 -20.27
CA TYR A 40 5.73 8.84 -19.77
C TYR A 40 4.45 8.05 -20.03
N ASP A 41 3.64 7.84 -19.00
CA ASP A 41 2.30 7.27 -19.13
C ASP A 41 1.42 7.60 -17.91
N SER A 42 0.15 7.24 -17.99
CA SER A 42 -0.79 7.33 -16.86
C SER A 42 -0.57 6.23 -15.82
N LEU A 43 -0.86 6.54 -14.55
CA LEU A 43 -0.84 5.58 -13.43
C LEU A 43 -1.61 4.29 -13.79
N ARG A 44 -2.85 4.42 -14.31
CA ARG A 44 -3.68 3.30 -14.73
C ARG A 44 -3.00 2.34 -15.71
N ARG A 45 -2.38 2.87 -16.76
CA ARG A 45 -1.75 2.05 -17.81
C ARG A 45 -0.49 1.37 -17.31
N ILE A 46 0.26 2.01 -16.41
CA ILE A 46 1.44 1.43 -15.77
C ILE A 46 1.04 0.32 -14.82
N THR A 47 0.02 0.54 -13.97
CA THR A 47 -0.47 -0.47 -13.02
C THR A 47 -0.97 -1.71 -13.75
N ARG A 48 -1.74 -1.54 -14.84
CA ARG A 48 -2.27 -2.64 -15.67
C ARG A 48 -1.22 -3.38 -16.52
N GLY A 49 -0.03 -2.80 -16.69
CA GLY A 49 1.02 -3.39 -17.50
C GLY A 49 0.85 -3.16 -19.01
N ASP A 50 0.05 -2.17 -19.40
CA ASP A 50 -0.18 -1.79 -20.81
C ASP A 50 0.97 -0.94 -21.39
N THR A 51 2.00 -0.69 -20.58
CA THR A 51 3.14 0.19 -20.91
C THR A 51 4.43 -0.60 -20.78
N LEU A 52 5.23 -0.61 -21.85
CA LEU A 52 6.56 -1.21 -21.85
C LEU A 52 7.59 -0.12 -21.53
N SER A 53 8.46 -0.38 -20.56
CA SER A 53 9.57 0.50 -20.20
C SER A 53 10.82 -0.31 -19.88
N VAL A 54 11.98 0.23 -20.25
CA VAL A 54 13.27 -0.33 -19.89
C VAL A 54 13.47 -0.19 -18.38
N GLY A 55 13.69 -1.32 -17.70
CA GLY A 55 13.94 -1.32 -16.26
C GLY A 55 12.72 -0.95 -15.40
N PHE A 56 11.51 -0.92 -16.00
CA PHE A 56 10.26 -0.52 -15.35
C PHE A 56 10.27 0.91 -14.81
N LEU A 57 10.90 1.83 -15.55
CA LEU A 57 11.01 3.24 -15.22
C LEU A 57 9.94 4.06 -15.95
N PHE A 58 9.08 4.74 -15.21
CA PHE A 58 7.96 5.47 -15.77
C PHE A 58 7.92 6.90 -15.26
N GLU A 59 7.50 7.82 -16.11
CA GLU A 59 7.18 9.17 -15.70
C GLU A 59 5.66 9.31 -15.60
N ILE A 60 5.17 9.77 -14.45
CA ILE A 60 3.75 9.98 -14.20
C ILE A 60 3.51 11.39 -13.69
N ASP A 61 2.33 11.94 -13.96
CA ASP A 61 1.85 13.09 -13.20
C ASP A 61 1.73 12.71 -11.72
N ALA A 62 2.14 13.61 -10.82
CA ALA A 62 2.03 13.38 -9.38
C ALA A 62 0.56 13.08 -9.02
N PRO A 63 0.26 11.88 -8.53
CA PRO A 63 -1.12 11.49 -8.24
C PRO A 63 -1.62 12.20 -6.99
N GLU A 64 -2.94 12.31 -6.87
CA GLU A 64 -3.58 12.66 -5.60
C GLU A 64 -3.39 11.50 -4.61
N LEU A 65 -2.86 11.82 -3.42
CA LEU A 65 -2.67 10.84 -2.37
C LEU A 65 -3.97 10.72 -1.57
N GLU A 66 -4.44 9.49 -1.40
CA GLU A 66 -5.61 9.20 -0.57
C GLU A 66 -5.24 9.16 0.91
N TYR A 67 -4.04 8.65 1.19
CA TYR A 67 -3.44 8.53 2.52
C TYR A 67 -1.91 8.54 2.41
N VAL A 68 -1.23 8.98 3.47
CA VAL A 68 0.23 8.96 3.57
C VAL A 68 0.66 8.74 5.02
N GLN A 69 1.63 7.86 5.22
CA GLN A 69 2.22 7.57 6.52
C GLN A 69 3.70 7.22 6.33
N GLY A 70 4.59 8.01 6.95
CA GLY A 70 6.03 7.89 6.78
C GLY A 70 6.48 7.92 5.31
N ASP A 71 7.02 6.80 4.85
CA ASP A 71 7.59 6.62 3.51
C ASP A 71 6.60 6.03 2.47
N VAL A 72 5.36 5.73 2.88
CA VAL A 72 4.36 5.05 2.07
C VAL A 72 3.13 5.93 1.90
N ALA A 73 2.67 6.03 0.66
CA ALA A 73 1.39 6.66 0.31
C ALA A 73 0.50 5.67 -0.44
N ILE A 74 -0.80 5.83 -0.23
CA ILE A 74 -1.85 5.13 -0.96
C ILE A 74 -2.38 6.10 -2.02
N VAL A 75 -2.37 5.66 -3.27
CA VAL A 75 -2.90 6.42 -4.40
C VAL A 75 -4.04 5.67 -5.03
N ARG A 76 -5.04 6.41 -5.49
CA ARG A 76 -6.24 5.86 -6.11
C ARG A 76 -6.47 6.44 -7.48
N ASP A 77 -6.75 5.56 -8.44
CA ASP A 77 -7.30 5.94 -9.74
C ASP A 77 -8.56 5.11 -10.02
N GLY A 78 -9.71 5.71 -9.68
CA GLY A 78 -11.02 5.05 -9.74
C GLY A 78 -11.08 3.86 -8.79
N ASN A 79 -11.13 2.65 -9.36
CA ASN A 79 -11.22 1.40 -8.61
C ASN A 79 -9.86 0.74 -8.34
N LEU A 80 -8.76 1.36 -8.80
CA LEU A 80 -7.42 0.85 -8.62
C LEU A 80 -6.80 1.49 -7.37
N LEU A 81 -6.32 0.61 -6.48
CA LEU A 81 -5.44 0.94 -5.37
C LEU A 81 -4.00 0.68 -5.82
N GLU A 82 -3.10 1.62 -5.57
CA GLU A 82 -1.67 1.46 -5.82
C GLU A 82 -0.87 2.10 -4.68
N PHE A 83 0.34 1.61 -4.44
CA PHE A 83 1.22 2.15 -3.40
C PHE A 83 2.35 2.96 -4.04
N LEU A 84 2.58 4.16 -3.49
CA LEU A 84 3.69 5.02 -3.84
C LEU A 84 4.65 5.10 -2.66
N VAL A 85 5.94 4.88 -2.90
CA VAL A 85 6.97 4.83 -1.87
C VAL A 85 8.05 5.85 -2.18
N GLY A 86 8.42 6.66 -1.20
CA GLY A 86 9.44 7.68 -1.31
C GLY A 86 9.95 8.06 0.08
N PRO A 87 11.14 8.67 0.19
CA PRO A 87 11.65 9.10 1.48
C PRO A 87 10.82 10.27 2.01
N ASP A 88 10.38 10.16 3.26
CA ASP A 88 9.71 11.24 4.00
C ASP A 88 8.48 11.78 3.25
N LEU A 89 7.65 10.87 2.71
CA LEU A 89 6.48 11.25 1.93
C LEU A 89 5.51 12.09 2.77
N GLU A 90 5.29 11.72 4.03
CA GLU A 90 4.39 12.40 4.96
C GLU A 90 4.66 13.90 5.08
N ASN A 91 5.94 14.32 5.01
CA ASN A 91 6.32 15.72 5.09
C ASN A 91 6.56 16.38 3.72
N SER A 92 6.84 15.59 2.67
CA SER A 92 7.26 16.12 1.37
C SER A 92 6.17 16.14 0.30
N TYR A 93 5.08 15.37 0.46
CA TYR A 93 4.08 15.17 -0.59
C TYR A 93 3.39 16.46 -1.06
N ALA A 94 3.11 17.39 -0.15
CA ALA A 94 2.47 18.67 -0.48
C ALA A 94 3.29 19.47 -1.51
N GLY A 95 4.62 19.31 -1.45
CA GLY A 95 5.54 19.93 -2.40
C GLY A 95 5.51 19.30 -3.79
N MET A 96 4.95 18.10 -3.96
CA MET A 96 4.94 17.35 -5.24
C MET A 96 3.79 17.71 -6.15
N LYS A 97 2.86 18.56 -5.70
CA LYS A 97 1.75 19.02 -6.53
C LYS A 97 2.25 19.58 -7.86
N ASP A 98 1.58 19.19 -8.95
CA ASP A 98 1.90 19.57 -10.33
C ASP A 98 3.30 19.16 -10.82
N ALA A 99 4.00 18.28 -10.08
CA ALA A 99 5.27 17.70 -10.51
C ALA A 99 5.05 16.46 -11.40
N LEU A 100 6.06 16.14 -12.20
CA LEU A 100 6.19 14.85 -12.85
C LEU A 100 7.11 13.97 -12.01
N LEU A 101 6.64 12.79 -11.63
CA LEU A 101 7.38 11.82 -10.84
C LEU A 101 7.99 10.77 -11.77
N GLY A 102 9.31 10.66 -11.75
CA GLY A 102 9.97 9.47 -12.28
C GLY A 102 9.93 8.38 -11.23
N VAL A 103 9.17 7.33 -11.50
CA VAL A 103 8.95 6.19 -10.62
C VAL A 103 9.52 4.91 -11.21
N LYS A 104 9.90 4.00 -10.34
CA LYS A 104 10.25 2.63 -10.70
C LYS A 104 9.20 1.68 -10.16
N LYS A 105 8.61 0.87 -11.03
CA LYS A 105 7.72 -0.21 -10.58
C LYS A 105 8.55 -1.35 -10.00
N THR A 106 8.24 -1.74 -8.77
CA THR A 106 8.97 -2.75 -8.00
C THR A 106 8.03 -3.85 -7.54
N PHE A 107 8.57 -5.06 -7.44
CA PHE A 107 7.82 -6.27 -7.07
C PHE A 107 8.24 -6.82 -5.69
N SER A 108 9.06 -6.07 -4.94
CA SER A 108 9.56 -6.48 -3.63
C SER A 108 9.82 -5.25 -2.75
N PRO A 109 9.35 -5.24 -1.48
CA PRO A 109 8.46 -6.25 -0.90
C PRO A 109 7.14 -6.30 -1.67
N GLN A 110 6.42 -7.43 -1.59
CA GLN A 110 5.07 -7.51 -2.15
C GLN A 110 4.13 -6.63 -1.31
N PRO A 111 3.08 -6.04 -1.91
CA PRO A 111 2.63 -6.16 -3.30
C PRO A 111 3.50 -5.37 -4.29
N THR A 112 3.17 -5.46 -5.58
CA THR A 112 3.76 -4.58 -6.59
C THR A 112 3.41 -3.12 -6.26
N HIS A 113 4.36 -2.20 -6.42
CA HIS A 113 4.21 -0.79 -6.05
C HIS A 113 5.16 0.10 -6.86
N LEU A 114 5.04 1.41 -6.69
CA LEU A 114 5.87 2.43 -7.35
C LEU A 114 6.82 3.07 -6.36
N VAL A 115 8.11 3.14 -6.69
CA VAL A 115 9.13 3.83 -5.90
C VAL A 115 9.55 5.10 -6.62
N ILE A 116 9.44 6.26 -5.96
CA ILE A 116 9.88 7.53 -6.51
C ILE A 116 11.41 7.53 -6.62
N GLN A 117 11.92 7.84 -7.82
CA GLN A 117 13.35 7.93 -8.10
C GLN A 117 13.76 9.31 -8.62
N ARG A 118 12.80 10.11 -9.12
CA ARG A 118 13.05 11.41 -9.73
C ARG A 118 11.83 12.32 -9.58
N ILE A 119 12.08 13.63 -9.47
CA ILE A 119 11.06 14.69 -9.50
C ILE A 119 11.43 15.71 -10.57
N LYS A 120 10.53 15.94 -11.51
CA LYS A 120 10.62 16.98 -12.53
C LYS A 120 9.58 18.07 -12.28
N ARG A 121 9.96 19.33 -12.54
CA ARG A 121 9.06 20.48 -12.52
C ARG A 121 9.36 21.37 -13.71
N ASN A 122 8.31 21.86 -14.37
CA ASN A 122 8.44 22.74 -15.54
C ASN A 122 9.41 22.17 -16.60
N GLY A 123 9.34 20.85 -16.84
CA GLY A 123 10.19 20.14 -17.79
C GLY A 123 11.65 19.92 -17.35
N SER A 124 12.04 20.38 -16.16
CA SER A 124 13.42 20.24 -15.64
C SER A 124 13.48 19.24 -14.48
N VAL A 125 14.51 18.40 -14.47
CA VAL A 125 14.79 17.49 -13.34
C VAL A 125 15.29 18.31 -12.15
N VAL A 126 14.49 18.35 -11.08
CA VAL A 126 14.82 19.08 -9.84
C VAL A 126 15.52 18.15 -8.86
N GLN A 127 15.16 16.88 -8.87
CA GLN A 127 15.77 15.85 -8.05
C GLN A 127 15.82 14.55 -8.84
N ASP A 128 16.96 13.86 -8.80
CA ASP A 128 17.17 12.59 -9.48
C ASP A 128 17.86 11.60 -8.55
N SER A 129 17.79 10.31 -8.88
CA SER A 129 18.41 9.24 -8.10
C SER A 129 18.00 9.24 -6.62
N ILE A 130 16.73 9.54 -6.36
CA ILE A 130 16.14 9.51 -5.01
C ILE A 130 16.32 8.09 -4.46
N PRO A 131 16.96 7.93 -3.29
CA PRO A 131 17.19 6.61 -2.72
C PRO A 131 15.86 6.01 -2.29
N ARG A 132 15.70 4.73 -2.59
CA ARG A 132 14.58 3.95 -2.08
C ARG A 132 14.65 3.88 -0.54
N PRO A 133 13.56 4.16 0.17
CA PRO A 133 13.48 3.97 1.62
C PRO A 133 13.80 2.53 2.03
N LYS A 134 14.41 2.36 3.20
CA LYS A 134 14.75 1.03 3.74
C LYS A 134 13.73 0.62 4.78
N GLY A 135 13.26 -0.63 4.73
CA GLY A 135 12.44 -1.22 5.78
C GLY A 135 10.98 -0.77 5.81
N TYR A 136 10.45 -0.16 4.76
CA TYR A 136 9.02 0.14 4.67
C TYR A 136 8.19 -1.15 4.56
N VAL A 137 7.00 -1.12 5.15
CA VAL A 137 6.02 -2.20 5.15
C VAL A 137 4.85 -1.80 4.27
N LEU A 138 4.30 -2.74 3.51
CA LEU A 138 3.12 -2.53 2.69
C LEU A 138 2.03 -3.53 3.09
N PRO A 139 0.74 -3.13 3.04
CA PRO A 139 -0.36 -4.05 3.28
C PRO A 139 -0.33 -5.20 2.26
N HIS A 140 -0.54 -6.43 2.72
CA HIS A 140 -0.64 -7.57 1.83
C HIS A 140 -2.01 -7.63 1.16
N LEU A 141 -2.02 -7.61 -0.18
CA LEU A 141 -3.26 -7.65 -0.96
C LEU A 141 -3.61 -9.08 -1.37
N LEU A 142 -4.85 -9.48 -1.10
CA LEU A 142 -5.39 -10.77 -1.50
C LEU A 142 -6.14 -10.66 -2.83
N ARG A 143 -6.02 -11.71 -3.65
CA ARG A 143 -6.84 -11.87 -4.87
C ARG A 143 -8.25 -12.29 -4.47
N SER A 144 -9.25 -11.92 -5.27
CA SER A 144 -10.65 -12.31 -5.00
C SER A 144 -10.85 -13.82 -4.83
N GLY A 145 -10.10 -14.66 -5.55
CA GLY A 145 -10.14 -16.11 -5.41
C GLY A 145 -9.37 -16.69 -4.22
N ALA A 146 -8.66 -15.86 -3.45
CA ALA A 146 -7.96 -16.26 -2.23
C ALA A 146 -8.86 -16.15 -0.98
N ILE A 147 -10.07 -15.58 -1.13
CA ILE A 147 -11.05 -15.48 -0.06
C ILE A 147 -12.30 -16.30 -0.42
N ASP A 148 -12.91 -16.89 0.59
CA ASP A 148 -14.22 -17.52 0.44
C ASP A 148 -15.31 -16.43 0.43
N GLN A 149 -15.86 -16.15 -0.76
CA GLN A 149 -16.94 -15.18 -0.91
C GLN A 149 -18.31 -15.74 -0.50
N GLU A 150 -18.45 -17.06 -0.42
CA GLU A 150 -19.67 -17.77 -0.02
C GLU A 150 -19.78 -17.92 1.51
N MET A 151 -18.77 -17.45 2.25
CA MET A 151 -18.79 -17.41 3.70
C MET A 151 -20.08 -16.76 4.21
N SER A 152 -20.78 -17.50 5.08
CA SER A 152 -22.03 -17.05 5.68
C SER A 152 -21.84 -15.67 6.32
N GLY A 153 -22.61 -14.70 5.81
CA GLY A 153 -22.72 -13.41 6.46
C GLY A 153 -23.51 -13.56 7.75
N ALA A 154 -23.02 -13.00 8.84
CA ALA A 154 -23.82 -12.77 10.03
C ALA A 154 -23.84 -11.28 10.34
N PRO A 155 -24.96 -10.74 10.87
CA PRO A 155 -24.89 -9.45 11.53
C PRO A 155 -23.76 -9.52 12.56
N LEU A 156 -23.05 -8.39 12.67
CA LEU A 156 -22.06 -8.12 13.69
C LEU A 156 -22.60 -8.70 15.00
N PRO A 157 -21.85 -9.58 15.70
CA PRO A 157 -22.40 -10.28 16.84
C PRO A 157 -22.78 -9.23 17.87
N GLU A 158 -24.08 -9.11 18.18
CA GLU A 158 -24.54 -8.36 19.34
C GLU A 158 -24.12 -9.16 20.58
N ILE A 159 -22.81 -9.20 20.86
CA ILE A 159 -22.24 -9.89 22.01
C ILE A 159 -22.57 -9.06 23.24
N GLY A 160 -23.81 -9.19 23.71
CA GLY A 160 -24.23 -8.51 24.92
C GLY A 160 -23.29 -8.86 26.08
N TRP A 161 -22.96 -7.87 26.89
CA TRP A 161 -22.12 -8.05 28.08
C TRP A 161 -22.83 -8.84 29.19
N LYS A 162 -24.16 -8.99 29.09
CA LYS A 162 -25.00 -9.71 30.06
C LYS A 162 -24.76 -11.22 29.96
N THR A 163 -24.98 -11.96 31.06
CA THR A 163 -24.66 -13.39 31.14
C THR A 163 -25.42 -14.26 30.12
N LYS A 164 -26.68 -13.92 29.80
CA LYS A 164 -27.47 -14.66 28.82
C LYS A 164 -26.86 -14.54 27.41
N ASP A 165 -26.44 -13.33 27.05
CA ASP A 165 -25.92 -12.99 25.73
C ASP A 165 -24.51 -13.59 25.57
N TYR A 166 -23.70 -13.58 26.64
CA TYR A 166 -22.42 -14.30 26.68
C TYR A 166 -22.56 -15.80 26.36
N LYS A 167 -23.52 -16.50 26.97
CA LYS A 167 -23.67 -17.95 26.75
C LYS A 167 -24.07 -18.28 25.30
N GLU A 168 -24.94 -17.45 24.74
CA GLU A 168 -25.32 -17.53 23.33
C GLU A 168 -24.12 -17.27 22.42
N ALA A 169 -23.38 -16.18 22.67
CA ALA A 169 -22.18 -15.83 21.92
C ALA A 169 -21.11 -16.93 21.95
N VAL A 170 -20.86 -17.56 23.10
CA VAL A 170 -19.93 -18.70 23.19
C VAL A 170 -20.36 -19.84 22.25
N SER A 171 -21.64 -20.20 22.24
CA SER A 171 -22.13 -21.30 21.38
C SER A 171 -22.06 -20.98 19.88
N ILE A 172 -22.25 -19.71 19.52
CA ILE A 172 -22.27 -19.27 18.12
C ILE A 172 -20.85 -19.07 17.61
N TYR A 173 -20.02 -18.31 18.32
CA TYR A 173 -18.76 -17.76 17.80
C TYR A 173 -17.52 -18.53 18.19
N LEU A 174 -17.52 -19.21 19.34
CA LEU A 174 -16.39 -20.01 19.77
C LEU A 174 -16.54 -21.47 19.29
N PRO A 175 -15.42 -22.18 19.10
CA PRO A 175 -15.43 -23.62 18.84
C PRO A 175 -16.03 -24.40 20.02
N GLU A 176 -16.58 -25.60 19.74
CA GLU A 176 -17.17 -26.45 20.80
C GLU A 176 -16.10 -27.09 21.68
N LYS A 177 -14.93 -27.39 21.10
CA LYS A 177 -13.75 -27.91 21.78
C LYS A 177 -12.55 -27.03 21.49
N GLU A 178 -11.58 -27.02 22.41
CA GLU A 178 -10.36 -26.20 22.31
C GLU A 178 -9.55 -26.46 21.02
N ASP A 179 -9.57 -27.71 20.52
CA ASP A 179 -8.85 -28.11 19.31
C ASP A 179 -9.67 -27.95 18.00
N ASP A 180 -10.95 -27.57 18.09
CA ASP A 180 -11.76 -27.40 16.87
C ASP A 180 -11.34 -26.10 16.14
N PRO A 181 -11.43 -26.06 14.80
CA PRO A 181 -11.14 -24.86 14.04
C PRO A 181 -11.99 -23.66 14.50
N GLN A 182 -11.36 -22.50 14.60
CA GLN A 182 -12.08 -21.28 14.95
C GLN A 182 -13.16 -20.97 13.90
N LYS A 183 -14.29 -20.43 14.36
CA LYS A 183 -15.41 -20.08 13.47
C LYS A 183 -15.17 -18.71 12.86
N THR A 184 -15.03 -18.67 11.54
CA THR A 184 -14.87 -17.42 10.78
C THR A 184 -16.21 -16.99 10.20
N ILE A 185 -16.53 -15.72 10.35
CA ILE A 185 -17.80 -15.14 9.93
C ILE A 185 -17.54 -13.85 9.14
N LYS A 186 -18.35 -13.61 8.13
CA LYS A 186 -18.30 -12.36 7.36
C LYS A 186 -19.24 -11.32 7.96
N SER A 187 -18.75 -10.12 8.21
CA SER A 187 -19.58 -9.00 8.68
C SER A 187 -19.04 -7.63 8.27
N ALA A 188 -19.84 -6.61 8.54
CA ALA A 188 -19.50 -5.21 8.34
C ALA A 188 -19.51 -4.50 9.69
N PHE A 189 -18.45 -3.74 9.95
CA PHE A 189 -18.25 -2.95 11.15
C PHE A 189 -18.35 -1.48 10.80
N LEU A 190 -19.25 -0.78 11.48
CA LEU A 190 -19.48 0.64 11.23
C LEU A 190 -18.49 1.51 11.97
N ASN A 191 -18.04 1.08 13.16
CA ASN A 191 -17.19 1.87 14.04
C ASN A 191 -15.93 1.09 14.41
N ILE A 192 -14.78 1.65 14.06
CA ILE A 192 -13.46 1.17 14.48
C ILE A 192 -12.72 2.34 15.11
N VAL A 193 -12.01 2.07 16.19
CA VAL A 193 -11.19 3.09 16.86
C VAL A 193 -9.83 2.54 17.25
N HIS A 194 -8.84 3.42 17.24
CA HIS A 194 -7.51 3.18 17.81
C HIS A 194 -7.43 3.83 19.20
N ARG A 195 -7.27 3.02 20.24
CA ARG A 195 -7.33 3.46 21.66
C ARG A 195 -6.31 2.71 22.52
N PRO A 196 -5.96 3.23 23.70
CA PRO A 196 -5.12 2.50 24.65
C PRO A 196 -5.79 1.18 25.05
N ARG A 197 -4.98 0.14 25.23
CA ARG A 197 -5.46 -1.18 25.66
C ARG A 197 -6.20 -1.09 26.98
N VAL A 198 -7.31 -1.82 27.09
CA VAL A 198 -8.03 -1.97 28.35
C VAL A 198 -7.17 -2.75 29.35
N GLY A 199 -7.13 -2.28 30.60
CA GLY A 199 -6.39 -2.94 31.68
C GLY A 199 -4.94 -2.47 31.85
N LEU A 200 -4.50 -1.45 31.09
CA LEU A 200 -3.22 -0.79 31.33
C LEU A 200 -3.19 -0.09 32.71
N PRO A 201 -2.03 -0.05 33.38
CA PRO A 201 -1.87 0.79 34.57
C PRO A 201 -2.15 2.26 34.27
N ASP A 202 -2.75 3.00 35.21
CA ASP A 202 -3.11 4.42 35.02
C ASP A 202 -1.94 5.29 34.55
N SER A 203 -0.72 5.00 35.03
CA SER A 203 0.49 5.73 34.62
C SER A 203 0.85 5.53 33.15
N VAL A 204 0.51 4.37 32.58
CA VAL A 204 0.74 4.03 31.17
C VAL A 204 -0.42 4.54 30.32
N ALA A 205 -1.67 4.32 30.76
CA ALA A 205 -2.86 4.78 30.06
C ALA A 205 -2.90 6.31 29.86
N ALA A 206 -2.28 7.08 30.77
CA ALA A 206 -2.17 8.52 30.64
C ALA A 206 -1.21 8.99 29.53
N ASN A 207 -0.25 8.15 29.13
CA ASN A 207 0.71 8.44 28.07
C ASN A 207 1.14 7.14 27.37
N PRO A 208 0.23 6.52 26.59
CA PRO A 208 0.45 5.22 25.97
C PRO A 208 1.53 5.34 24.89
N SER A 209 2.37 4.32 24.78
CA SER A 209 3.21 4.11 23.59
C SER A 209 2.40 3.44 22.48
N GLU A 210 2.94 3.34 21.27
CA GLU A 210 2.31 2.60 20.17
C GLU A 210 2.03 1.13 20.53
N GLU A 211 2.88 0.49 21.35
CA GLU A 211 2.68 -0.89 21.79
C GLU A 211 1.52 -1.04 22.78
N ASP A 212 1.19 0.04 23.49
CA ASP A 212 0.08 0.12 24.44
C ASP A 212 -1.26 0.39 23.75
N MET A 213 -1.25 0.69 22.45
CA MET A 213 -2.45 0.93 21.68
C MET A 213 -3.02 -0.38 21.11
N ALA A 214 -4.33 -0.38 20.88
CA ALA A 214 -5.02 -1.45 20.19
C ALA A 214 -6.18 -0.92 19.36
N TRP A 215 -6.49 -1.68 18.33
CA TRP A 215 -7.64 -1.48 17.48
C TRP A 215 -8.86 -2.12 18.13
N TYR A 216 -9.98 -1.40 18.14
CA TYR A 216 -11.25 -1.88 18.66
C TYR A 216 -12.32 -1.77 17.60
N VAL A 217 -13.08 -2.85 17.45
CA VAL A 217 -14.39 -2.80 16.81
C VAL A 217 -15.41 -2.37 17.87
N ILE A 218 -16.24 -1.38 17.55
CA ILE A 218 -17.34 -0.93 18.40
C ILE A 218 -18.67 -1.37 17.81
N GLY A 219 -19.45 -2.11 18.60
CA GLY A 219 -20.87 -2.38 18.37
C GLY A 219 -21.77 -1.64 19.37
N ASP A 220 -23.07 -1.89 19.30
CA ASP A 220 -24.06 -1.11 20.07
C ASP A 220 -24.01 -1.37 21.58
N GLU A 221 -23.85 -2.62 22.00
CA GLU A 221 -23.74 -3.00 23.42
C GLU A 221 -22.32 -3.38 23.86
N CYS A 222 -21.38 -3.57 22.92
CA CYS A 222 -20.07 -4.11 23.21
C CYS A 222 -19.00 -3.70 22.21
N SER A 223 -17.74 -3.89 22.61
CA SER A 223 -16.56 -3.75 21.78
C SER A 223 -15.67 -4.99 21.86
N LEU A 224 -14.93 -5.24 20.79
CA LEU A 224 -13.98 -6.33 20.66
C LEU A 224 -12.62 -5.76 20.29
N GLU A 225 -11.58 -6.18 21.01
CA GLU A 225 -10.20 -5.83 20.68
C GLU A 225 -9.74 -6.65 19.46
N ILE A 226 -9.25 -5.98 18.43
CA ILE A 226 -8.62 -6.63 17.29
C ILE A 226 -7.19 -7.02 17.68
N VAL A 227 -6.91 -8.32 17.61
CA VAL A 227 -5.59 -8.89 17.89
C VAL A 227 -4.97 -9.48 16.63
N ASP A 228 -3.65 -9.58 16.65
CA ASP A 228 -2.84 -10.21 15.61
C ASP A 228 -3.06 -9.60 14.21
N LEU A 229 -2.78 -8.30 14.06
CA LEU A 229 -2.85 -7.67 12.74
C LEU A 229 -1.63 -8.03 11.88
N ALA A 230 -1.88 -8.33 10.61
CA ALA A 230 -0.85 -8.54 9.60
C ALA A 230 -0.05 -7.23 9.37
N PRO A 231 1.26 -7.31 9.09
CA PRO A 231 2.07 -6.12 8.83
C PRO A 231 1.49 -5.21 7.73
N GLY A 232 1.36 -3.92 8.03
CA GLY A 232 0.81 -2.90 7.13
C GLY A 232 -0.72 -2.88 7.03
N ALA A 233 -1.44 -3.81 7.68
CA ALA A 233 -2.90 -3.79 7.71
C ALA A 233 -3.45 -2.64 8.58
N ASP A 234 -2.72 -2.26 9.62
CA ASP A 234 -2.95 -1.09 10.47
C ASP A 234 -3.09 0.21 9.66
N TYR A 235 -2.24 0.41 8.65
CA TYR A 235 -2.31 1.60 7.79
C TYR A 235 -3.65 1.71 7.05
N MET A 236 -4.23 0.56 6.69
CA MET A 236 -5.54 0.52 6.06
C MET A 236 -6.67 0.77 7.06
N LEU A 237 -6.50 0.39 8.33
CA LEU A 237 -7.46 0.71 9.40
C LEU A 237 -7.44 2.20 9.72
N ASP A 238 -6.25 2.81 9.81
CA ASP A 238 -6.11 4.27 9.99
C ASP A 238 -6.81 5.04 8.87
N LEU A 239 -6.61 4.62 7.62
CA LEU A 239 -7.30 5.20 6.47
C LEU A 239 -8.82 5.07 6.57
N LEU A 240 -9.33 3.90 6.94
CA LEU A 240 -10.77 3.69 7.13
C LEU A 240 -11.33 4.62 8.20
N VAL A 241 -10.63 4.80 9.32
CA VAL A 241 -11.04 5.69 10.40
C VAL A 241 -10.97 7.17 9.99
N GLU A 242 -9.88 7.61 9.35
CA GLU A 242 -9.72 8.99 8.91
C GLU A 242 -10.83 9.42 7.93
N LYS A 243 -11.27 8.50 7.07
CA LYS A 243 -12.29 8.74 6.04
C LYS A 243 -13.71 8.39 6.48
N ASP A 244 -13.91 7.97 7.73
CA ASP A 244 -15.20 7.53 8.26
C ASP A 244 -15.85 6.44 7.38
N LEU A 245 -15.05 5.43 7.00
CA LEU A 245 -15.46 4.33 6.13
C LEU A 245 -15.71 3.05 6.93
N PRO A 246 -16.77 2.29 6.61
CA PRO A 246 -17.03 1.02 7.29
C PRO A 246 -15.98 -0.02 6.89
N LEU A 247 -15.64 -0.91 7.83
CA LEU A 247 -14.82 -2.09 7.55
C LEU A 247 -15.71 -3.25 7.17
N ILE A 248 -15.48 -3.86 6.01
CA ILE A 248 -16.17 -5.08 5.60
C ILE A 248 -15.15 -6.19 5.55
N GLY A 249 -15.37 -7.30 6.24
CA GLY A 249 -14.36 -8.35 6.33
C GLY A 249 -14.87 -9.65 6.91
N ALA A 250 -13.94 -10.59 7.01
CA ALA A 250 -14.09 -11.76 7.87
C ALA A 250 -13.56 -11.42 9.26
N PHE A 251 -14.16 -12.02 10.27
CA PHE A 251 -13.69 -11.94 11.64
C PHE A 251 -13.87 -13.28 12.35
N THR A 252 -13.03 -13.49 13.34
CA THR A 252 -13.00 -14.72 14.14
C THR A 252 -12.86 -14.31 15.60
N VAL A 253 -13.87 -14.61 16.43
CA VAL A 253 -13.79 -14.36 17.87
C VAL A 253 -12.81 -15.35 18.47
N VAL A 254 -11.74 -14.87 19.09
CA VAL A 254 -10.69 -15.72 19.66
C VAL A 254 -10.84 -15.91 21.15
N GLU A 255 -11.39 -14.92 21.84
CA GLU A 255 -11.55 -14.93 23.29
C GLU A 255 -12.78 -14.10 23.66
N LEU A 256 -13.55 -14.58 24.64
CA LEU A 256 -14.60 -13.79 25.29
C LEU A 256 -14.26 -13.70 26.78
N GLU A 257 -14.36 -12.50 27.34
CA GLU A 257 -14.16 -12.26 28.76
C GLU A 257 -15.23 -13.02 29.53
N ASP A 258 -14.86 -14.01 30.34
CA ASP A 258 -15.78 -14.94 31.01
C ASP A 258 -16.33 -14.35 32.33
N GLN A 259 -15.63 -13.39 32.93
CA GLN A 259 -16.05 -12.74 34.16
C GLN A 259 -17.04 -11.61 33.87
N TYR A 260 -18.28 -11.83 34.31
CA TYR A 260 -19.33 -10.80 34.22
C TYR A 260 -18.92 -9.47 34.89
N LYS A 261 -18.10 -9.51 35.95
CA LYS A 261 -17.61 -8.31 36.63
C LYS A 261 -16.73 -7.43 35.75
N ASN A 262 -16.00 -8.03 34.80
CA ASN A 262 -15.13 -7.32 33.87
C ASN A 262 -15.94 -6.82 32.68
N ARG A 263 -16.78 -7.67 32.08
CA ARG A 263 -17.65 -7.29 30.94
C ARG A 263 -18.56 -6.09 31.24
N LYS A 264 -19.06 -5.95 32.47
CA LYS A 264 -19.95 -4.84 32.85
C LYS A 264 -19.22 -3.49 32.99
N ILE A 265 -17.89 -3.47 32.99
CA ILE A 265 -17.14 -2.22 33.08
C ILE A 265 -17.32 -1.48 31.76
N ALA A 266 -17.73 -0.22 31.84
CA ALA A 266 -17.84 0.65 30.69
C ALA A 266 -16.57 1.49 30.58
N HIS A 267 -16.01 1.54 29.39
CA HIS A 267 -14.83 2.31 29.04
C HIS A 267 -15.25 3.49 28.17
N GLU A 268 -14.69 4.66 28.45
CA GLU A 268 -15.02 5.88 27.71
C GLU A 268 -14.68 5.72 26.22
N GLY A 269 -15.67 5.99 25.36
CA GLY A 269 -15.54 5.84 23.90
C GLY A 269 -15.49 4.41 23.36
N LEU A 270 -15.43 3.38 24.23
CA LEU A 270 -15.41 1.97 23.84
C LEU A 270 -16.64 1.19 24.33
N GLY A 271 -17.40 1.69 25.31
CA GLY A 271 -18.48 0.91 25.91
C GLY A 271 -17.93 -0.31 26.66
N HIS A 272 -18.53 -1.49 26.48
CA HIS A 272 -18.14 -2.72 27.17
C HIS A 272 -17.18 -3.55 26.32
N VAL A 273 -15.92 -3.69 26.73
CA VAL A 273 -15.00 -4.61 26.03
C VAL A 273 -15.25 -6.03 26.52
N VAL A 274 -15.74 -6.89 25.62
CA VAL A 274 -16.25 -8.23 25.98
C VAL A 274 -15.40 -9.38 25.44
N GLY A 275 -14.37 -9.09 24.66
CA GLY A 275 -13.53 -10.12 24.07
C GLY A 275 -12.54 -9.59 23.04
N LYS A 276 -11.94 -10.54 22.32
CA LYS A 276 -10.93 -10.32 21.29
C LYS A 276 -11.34 -10.98 19.99
N VAL A 277 -10.93 -10.38 18.89
CA VAL A 277 -11.24 -10.82 17.53
C VAL A 277 -9.99 -10.77 16.66
N ARG A 278 -9.86 -11.71 15.74
CA ARG A 278 -8.91 -11.66 14.62
C ARG A 278 -9.65 -11.25 13.37
N LEU A 279 -8.96 -10.53 12.48
CA LEU A 279 -9.46 -10.20 11.15
C LEU A 279 -8.64 -11.00 10.12
N PRO A 280 -9.09 -12.17 9.63
CA PRO A 280 -8.34 -12.89 8.60
C PRO A 280 -8.11 -12.03 7.34
N TRP A 281 -9.15 -11.31 6.93
CA TRP A 281 -9.11 -10.36 5.83
C TRP A 281 -10.19 -9.31 6.01
N PHE A 282 -9.96 -8.14 5.44
CA PHE A 282 -10.96 -7.10 5.28
C PHE A 282 -10.82 -6.45 3.90
N GLN A 283 -11.77 -5.62 3.52
CA GLN A 283 -11.84 -5.06 2.19
C GLN A 283 -11.75 -3.53 2.26
N TYR A 284 -10.91 -2.99 1.38
CA TYR A 284 -10.87 -1.57 1.07
C TYR A 284 -11.02 -1.38 -0.44
N ALA A 285 -11.97 -0.55 -0.86
CA ALA A 285 -12.35 -0.44 -2.27
C ALA A 285 -12.70 -1.82 -2.89
N ASN A 286 -12.14 -2.15 -4.06
CA ASN A 286 -12.31 -3.47 -4.71
C ASN A 286 -11.16 -4.44 -4.40
N THR A 287 -10.42 -4.20 -3.32
CA THR A 287 -9.21 -4.94 -2.97
C THR A 287 -9.35 -5.54 -1.58
N TYR A 288 -9.05 -6.83 -1.47
CA TYR A 288 -9.00 -7.52 -0.18
C TYR A 288 -7.62 -7.32 0.43
N ILE A 289 -7.58 -6.99 1.71
CA ILE A 289 -6.39 -6.81 2.53
C ILE A 289 -6.31 -8.01 3.47
N GLN A 290 -5.14 -8.65 3.54
CA GLN A 290 -4.90 -9.66 4.55
C GLN A 290 -4.81 -8.97 5.91
N GLY A 291 -5.64 -9.39 6.85
CA GLY A 291 -5.68 -8.80 8.19
C GLY A 291 -4.93 -9.62 9.23
N TYR A 292 -4.70 -10.92 9.02
CA TYR A 292 -3.93 -11.81 9.90
C TYR A 292 -3.10 -12.81 9.07
N VAL A 293 -1.94 -13.20 9.59
CA VAL A 293 -1.05 -14.21 8.99
C VAL A 293 -1.00 -15.42 9.91
N GLU A 294 -1.41 -16.59 9.41
CA GLU A 294 -1.16 -17.86 10.10
C GLU A 294 0.34 -18.19 10.04
N GLU A 295 0.96 -18.39 11.21
CA GLU A 295 2.36 -18.83 11.35
C GLU A 295 2.52 -20.35 11.15
#